data_AF-A0A973R3C7-F1
#
_entry.id   AF-A0A973R3C7-F1
#
_cell.length_a   1.000
_cell.length_b   1.000
_cell.length_c   1.000
_cell.angle_alpha   90.00
_cell.angle_beta   90.00
_cell.angle_gamma   90.00
#
_symmetry.space_group_name_H-M   'P 1'
#
loop_
_entity.id
_entity.type
_entity.pdbx_description
1 polymer ?
#
loop_
_entity_poly.entity_id
_entity_poly.type
_entity_poly.pdbx_seq_one_letter_code
_entity_poly.pdbx_strand_id
1 'polypeptide(L)'
;MSVFSAFGAGVGPLLAAVTAGTPGFAPVERFDVGRRRAKAAAAAPGSPDLVRELIRAVDESCDFDRSTTQLFLALHGDPTLARAPESGSTEAFAARIAAQCGFAGVRAYTSACVAASTAVADAAALIAHGRAERIVVAAGYLVEPDQYALFDAGRALAPDGRVRPFSTGRGGLL
;
A
#
# COMPACT_ATOMS: atom_id res chain seq x y z
N MET A 1 -6.26 9.63 -10.98
CA MET A 1 -5.92 9.00 -9.69
C MET A 1 -6.85 7.81 -9.49
N SER A 2 -6.31 6.61 -9.37
CA SER A 2 -7.04 5.39 -9.02
C SER A 2 -6.69 4.94 -7.60
N VAL A 3 -7.61 4.25 -6.94
CA VAL A 3 -7.44 3.69 -5.59
C VAL A 3 -8.24 2.40 -5.45
N PHE A 4 -7.72 1.47 -4.65
CA PHE A 4 -8.44 0.30 -4.17
C PHE A 4 -8.24 0.21 -2.66
N SER A 5 -9.33 -0.01 -1.92
CA SER A 5 -9.31 -0.05 -0.45
C SER A 5 -10.32 -1.06 0.09
N ALA A 6 -10.46 -1.12 1.41
CA ALA A 6 -11.53 -1.89 2.06
C ALA A 6 -12.94 -1.52 1.58
N PHE A 7 -13.13 -0.31 1.03
CA PHE A 7 -14.40 0.17 0.51
C PHE A 7 -14.57 -0.07 -1.00
N GLY A 8 -13.67 -0.85 -1.61
CA GLY A 8 -13.66 -1.15 -3.05
C GLY A 8 -12.81 -0.18 -3.86
N ALA A 9 -13.07 -0.15 -5.17
CA ALA A 9 -12.34 0.66 -6.15
C ALA A 9 -12.90 2.09 -6.23
N GLY A 10 -12.01 3.05 -6.43
CA GLY A 10 -12.32 4.45 -6.67
C GLY A 10 -12.33 5.33 -5.42
N VAL A 11 -12.11 6.63 -5.64
CA VAL A 11 -12.01 7.62 -4.55
C VAL A 11 -13.37 7.90 -3.91
N GLY A 12 -14.46 7.80 -4.68
CA GLY A 12 -15.82 8.08 -4.21
C GLY A 12 -16.25 7.23 -3.00
N PRO A 13 -16.22 5.89 -3.09
CA PRO A 13 -16.55 5.01 -1.97
C PRO A 13 -15.68 5.23 -0.73
N LEU A 14 -14.37 5.43 -0.92
CA LEU A 14 -13.44 5.73 0.17
C LEU A 14 -13.80 7.05 0.87
N LEU A 15 -14.03 8.12 0.10
CA LEU A 15 -14.40 9.42 0.65
C LEU A 15 -15.74 9.35 1.39
N ALA A 16 -16.74 8.69 0.81
CA ALA A 16 -18.04 8.50 1.45
C ALA A 16 -17.89 7.81 2.82
N ALA A 17 -17.10 6.72 2.89
CA ALA A 17 -16.84 6.02 4.15
C ALA A 17 -16.13 6.89 5.18
N VAL A 18 -15.10 7.65 4.76
CA VAL A 18 -14.38 8.59 5.65
C VAL A 18 -15.32 9.65 6.21
N THR A 19 -16.14 10.28 5.36
CA THR A 19 -17.09 11.31 5.79
C THR A 19 -18.19 10.77 6.71
N ALA A 20 -18.60 9.52 6.51
CA ALA A 20 -19.60 8.85 7.35
C ALA A 20 -19.02 8.25 8.64
N GLY A 21 -17.69 8.22 8.80
CA GLY A 21 -17.02 7.54 9.91
C GLY A 21 -17.18 6.01 9.88
N THR A 22 -17.40 5.44 8.70
CA THR A 22 -17.60 4.00 8.51
C THR A 22 -16.24 3.28 8.53
N PRO A 23 -15.99 2.34 9.47
CA PRO A 23 -14.74 1.60 9.51
C PRO A 23 -14.66 0.57 8.37
N GLY A 24 -13.47 0.42 7.79
CA GLY A 24 -13.17 -0.61 6.78
C GLY A 24 -12.53 -1.87 7.37
N PHE A 25 -12.63 -2.07 8.68
CA PHE A 25 -12.00 -3.18 9.40
C PHE A 25 -12.98 -4.34 9.58
N ALA A 26 -12.54 -5.54 9.24
CA ALA A 26 -13.30 -6.78 9.41
C ALA A 26 -12.39 -7.90 9.93
N PRO A 27 -12.94 -9.04 10.39
CA PRO A 27 -12.15 -10.20 10.79
C PRO A 27 -11.14 -10.61 9.70
N VAL A 28 -9.93 -10.98 10.12
CA VAL A 28 -8.92 -11.50 9.20
C VAL A 28 -9.27 -12.93 8.81
N GLU A 29 -9.49 -13.15 7.52
CA GLU A 29 -9.80 -14.47 6.96
C GLU A 29 -8.67 -15.03 6.05
N ARG A 30 -7.72 -14.18 5.63
CA ARG A 30 -6.65 -14.55 4.68
C ARG A 30 -5.57 -15.46 5.29
N PHE A 31 -5.41 -15.45 6.61
CA PHE A 31 -4.40 -16.25 7.32
C PHE A 31 -4.81 -16.44 8.78
N ASP A 32 -4.24 -17.46 9.44
CA ASP A 32 -4.57 -17.76 10.83
C ASP A 32 -4.07 -16.68 11.80
N VAL A 33 -5.02 -16.04 12.49
CA VAL A 33 -4.76 -15.07 13.56
C VAL A 33 -5.11 -15.63 14.95
N GLY A 34 -5.38 -16.93 15.10
CA GLY A 34 -5.84 -17.55 16.35
C GLY A 34 -4.98 -17.24 17.56
N ARG A 35 -3.65 -17.19 17.37
CA ARG A 35 -2.66 -16.87 18.42
C ARG A 35 -2.35 -15.38 18.58
N ARG A 36 -3.00 -14.50 17.80
CA ARG A 36 -2.78 -13.05 17.82
C ARG A 36 -3.76 -12.35 18.75
N ARG A 37 -3.40 -11.19 19.30
CA ARG A 37 -4.32 -10.40 20.14
C ARG A 37 -5.33 -9.64 19.29
N ALA A 38 -4.87 -8.96 18.25
CA ALA A 38 -5.75 -8.37 17.24
C ALA A 38 -6.31 -9.46 16.30
N LYS A 39 -7.56 -9.28 15.88
CA LYS A 39 -8.29 -10.23 15.00
C LYS A 39 -8.84 -9.58 13.73
N ALA A 40 -8.67 -8.27 13.58
CA ALA A 40 -9.20 -7.50 12.48
C ALA A 40 -8.08 -6.82 11.68
N ALA A 41 -8.36 -6.56 10.41
CA ALA A 41 -7.54 -5.74 9.52
C ALA A 41 -8.46 -5.03 8.52
N ALA A 42 -7.93 -4.04 7.79
CA ALA A 42 -8.66 -3.48 6.66
C ALA A 42 -8.88 -4.58 5.62
N ALA A 43 -10.14 -4.89 5.30
CA ALA A 43 -10.49 -6.01 4.45
C ALA A 43 -11.30 -5.51 3.26
N ALA A 44 -10.73 -5.61 2.06
CA ALA A 44 -11.48 -5.44 0.83
C ALA A 44 -12.23 -6.74 0.49
N PRO A 45 -13.39 -6.66 -0.18
CA PRO A 45 -14.09 -7.85 -0.66
C PRO A 45 -13.20 -8.73 -1.54
N GLY A 46 -13.35 -10.06 -1.39
CA GLY A 46 -12.63 -11.06 -2.18
C GLY A 46 -11.21 -11.34 -1.68
N SER A 47 -10.31 -11.67 -2.61
CA SER A 47 -8.90 -11.98 -2.32
C SER A 47 -8.01 -11.21 -3.30
N PRO A 48 -7.86 -9.88 -3.08
CA PRO A 48 -7.09 -9.04 -4.00
C PRO A 48 -5.62 -9.48 -4.02
N ASP A 49 -5.03 -9.44 -5.22
CA ASP A 49 -3.60 -9.63 -5.42
C ASP A 49 -2.92 -8.27 -5.56
N LEU A 50 -1.89 -8.02 -4.75
CA LEU A 50 -1.24 -6.71 -4.68
C LEU A 50 -0.67 -6.27 -6.04
N VAL A 51 -0.03 -7.19 -6.77
CA VAL A 51 0.61 -6.87 -8.05
C VAL A 51 -0.47 -6.51 -9.07
N ARG A 52 -1.53 -7.31 -9.17
CA ARG A 52 -2.66 -7.05 -10.06
C ARG A 52 -3.33 -5.72 -9.76
N GLU A 53 -3.58 -5.40 -8.50
CA GLU A 53 -4.23 -4.15 -8.12
C GLU A 53 -3.33 -2.92 -8.36
N LEU A 54 -2.02 -3.04 -8.16
CA LEU A 54 -1.07 -1.98 -8.49
C LEU A 54 -1.04 -1.70 -10.01
N ILE A 55 -0.95 -2.74 -10.84
CA ILE A 55 -0.96 -2.61 -12.30
C ILE A 55 -2.27 -1.96 -12.76
N ARG A 56 -3.41 -2.45 -12.26
CA ARG A 56 -4.73 -1.89 -12.56
C ARG A 56 -4.81 -0.40 -12.20
N ALA A 57 -4.38 -0.03 -10.99
CA ALA A 57 -4.43 1.36 -10.54
C ALA A 57 -3.54 2.29 -11.39
N VAL A 58 -2.39 1.81 -11.84
CA VAL A 58 -1.50 2.51 -12.77
C VAL A 58 -2.17 2.67 -14.13
N ASP A 59 -2.70 1.59 -14.71
CA ASP A 59 -3.32 1.61 -16.04
C ASP A 59 -4.54 2.53 -16.10
N GLU A 60 -5.38 2.51 -15.07
CA GLU A 60 -6.54 3.43 -14.96
C GLU A 60 -6.13 4.89 -14.78
N SER A 61 -4.91 5.16 -14.32
CA SER A 61 -4.43 6.53 -14.06
C SER A 61 -3.57 7.10 -15.19
N CYS A 62 -3.14 6.29 -16.15
CA CYS A 62 -2.18 6.68 -17.19
C CYS A 62 -2.75 6.48 -18.59
N ASP A 63 -3.16 7.57 -19.23
CA ASP A 63 -3.67 7.66 -20.61
C ASP A 63 -2.60 8.16 -21.62
N PHE A 64 -1.32 8.09 -21.25
CA PHE A 64 -0.18 8.59 -22.01
C PHE A 64 0.91 7.51 -22.19
N ASP A 65 1.85 7.75 -23.11
CA ASP A 65 3.01 6.87 -23.29
C ASP A 65 3.96 6.96 -22.09
N ARG A 66 4.16 5.81 -21.44
CA ARG A 66 4.96 5.65 -20.22
C ARG A 66 6.43 5.31 -20.50
N SER A 67 6.80 5.08 -21.77
CA SER A 67 8.12 4.61 -22.19
C SER A 67 9.29 5.52 -21.80
N THR A 68 9.02 6.80 -21.53
CA THR A 68 9.99 7.82 -21.07
C THR A 68 9.76 8.28 -19.63
N THR A 69 8.70 7.78 -18.97
CA THR A 69 8.27 8.21 -17.63
C THR A 69 8.86 7.29 -16.56
N GLN A 70 9.28 7.87 -15.43
CA GLN A 70 9.71 7.10 -14.26
C GLN A 70 8.52 6.74 -13.36
N LEU A 71 8.53 5.54 -12.80
CA LEU A 71 7.61 5.11 -11.74
C LEU A 71 8.26 5.26 -10.36
N PHE A 72 7.64 6.01 -9.47
CA PHE A 72 7.98 6.03 -8.05
C PHE A 72 7.00 5.12 -7.32
N LEU A 73 7.50 3.98 -6.84
CA LEU A 73 6.68 2.95 -6.24
C LEU A 73 6.91 2.87 -4.73
N ALA A 74 5.89 3.19 -3.95
CA ALA A 74 5.90 3.06 -2.50
C ALA A 74 5.31 1.72 -2.06
N LEU A 75 6.11 0.93 -1.34
CA LEU A 75 5.72 -0.38 -0.83
C LEU A 75 6.42 -0.67 0.49
N HIS A 76 5.89 -1.63 1.24
CA HIS A 76 6.57 -2.10 2.45
C HIS A 76 7.82 -2.95 2.13
N GLY A 77 7.75 -3.70 1.03
CA GLY A 77 8.76 -4.65 0.58
C GLY A 77 8.11 -5.72 -0.30
N ASP A 78 8.90 -6.60 -0.90
CA ASP A 78 8.35 -7.79 -1.54
C ASP A 78 7.79 -8.73 -0.44
N PRO A 79 6.48 -9.07 -0.49
CA PRO A 79 5.81 -9.87 0.54
C PRO A 79 6.41 -11.29 0.69
N THR A 80 7.14 -11.78 -0.32
CA THR A 80 7.77 -13.11 -0.28
C THR A 80 9.10 -13.14 0.49
N LEU A 81 9.77 -11.99 0.64
CA LEU A 81 11.12 -11.93 1.22
C LEU A 81 11.19 -12.36 2.69
N ALA A 82 10.10 -12.17 3.45
CA ALA A 82 10.05 -12.63 4.84
C ALA A 82 10.12 -14.16 4.96
N ARG A 83 9.75 -14.88 3.89
CA ARG A 83 9.62 -16.35 3.86
C ARG A 83 10.71 -17.02 3.04
N ALA A 84 11.24 -16.32 2.05
CA ALA A 84 12.29 -16.80 1.16
C ALA A 84 13.21 -15.60 0.80
N PRO A 85 14.15 -15.20 1.65
CA PRO A 85 14.98 -14.01 1.40
C PRO A 85 15.83 -14.14 0.13
N GLU A 86 16.17 -15.35 -0.29
CA GLU A 86 16.81 -15.65 -1.58
C GLU A 86 15.90 -15.47 -2.81
N SER A 87 14.59 -15.21 -2.65
CA SER A 87 13.64 -15.10 -3.76
C SER A 87 13.72 -13.79 -4.54
N GLY A 88 14.44 -12.78 -4.03
CA GLY A 88 14.63 -11.52 -4.76
C GLY A 88 15.00 -10.33 -3.89
N SER A 89 14.61 -9.13 -4.34
CA SER A 89 14.73 -7.89 -3.59
C SER A 89 13.53 -6.98 -3.84
N THR A 90 13.35 -5.99 -2.98
CA THR A 90 12.31 -4.96 -3.17
C THR A 90 12.50 -4.20 -4.47
N GLU A 91 13.76 -3.95 -4.86
CA GLU A 91 14.12 -3.32 -6.13
C GLU A 91 13.73 -4.19 -7.32
N ALA A 92 14.00 -5.50 -7.27
CA ALA A 92 13.61 -6.43 -8.32
C ALA A 92 12.08 -6.53 -8.47
N PHE A 93 11.36 -6.56 -7.34
CA PHE A 93 9.89 -6.51 -7.33
C PHE A 93 9.36 -5.22 -7.99
N ALA A 94 9.91 -4.07 -7.61
CA ALA A 94 9.51 -2.78 -8.18
C ALA A 94 9.84 -2.70 -9.68
N ALA A 95 11.01 -3.21 -10.11
CA ALA A 95 11.42 -3.21 -11.51
C ALA A 95 10.49 -4.07 -12.37
N ARG A 96 10.05 -5.22 -11.85
CA ARG A 96 9.06 -6.08 -12.52
C ARG A 96 7.72 -5.37 -12.73
N ILE A 97 7.21 -4.67 -11.72
CA ILE A 97 5.97 -3.89 -11.85
C ILE A 97 6.14 -2.78 -12.88
N ALA A 98 7.24 -2.02 -12.82
CA ALA A 98 7.50 -0.95 -13.77
C ALA A 98 7.59 -1.44 -15.21
N ALA A 99 8.27 -2.57 -15.44
CA ALA A 99 8.37 -3.21 -16.75
C ALA A 99 7.00 -3.69 -17.26
N GLN A 100 6.19 -4.32 -16.41
CA GLN A 100 4.84 -4.75 -16.76
C GLN A 100 3.92 -3.57 -17.11
N CYS A 101 4.13 -2.42 -16.48
CA CYS A 101 3.39 -1.19 -16.76
C CYS A 101 3.99 -0.32 -17.88
N GLY A 102 5.11 -0.72 -18.50
CA GLY A 102 5.73 0.00 -19.62
C GLY A 102 6.50 1.27 -19.24
N PHE A 103 7.02 1.39 -18.02
CA PHE A 103 7.81 2.55 -17.59
C PHE A 103 9.29 2.45 -17.96
N ALA A 104 9.93 3.60 -18.16
CA ALA A 104 11.37 3.73 -18.44
C ALA A 104 12.27 3.25 -17.29
N GLY A 105 11.75 3.26 -16.07
CA GLY A 105 12.49 2.92 -14.86
C GLY A 105 11.65 3.06 -13.61
N VAL A 106 12.24 2.67 -12.48
CA VAL A 106 11.56 2.68 -11.18
C VAL A 106 12.47 3.18 -10.06
N ARG A 107 11.87 3.83 -9.07
CA ARG A 107 12.46 4.08 -7.76
C ARG A 107 11.53 3.53 -6.69
N ALA A 108 12.04 2.60 -5.87
CA ALA A 108 11.29 2.03 -4.76
C ALA A 108 11.42 2.92 -3.51
N TYR A 109 10.32 3.10 -2.78
CA TYR A 109 10.26 3.79 -1.50
C TYR A 109 9.74 2.84 -0.43
N THR A 110 10.56 2.57 0.59
CA THR A 110 10.30 1.59 1.65
C THR A 110 10.35 2.18 3.05
N SER A 111 10.23 3.51 3.19
CA SER A 111 10.24 4.23 4.48
C SER A 111 8.94 4.08 5.28
N ALA A 112 8.38 2.87 5.31
CA ALA A 112 7.18 2.49 6.05
C ALA A 112 6.00 3.45 5.82
N CYS A 113 5.39 3.96 6.89
CA CYS A 113 4.17 4.78 6.85
C CYS A 113 4.31 6.09 6.06
N VAL A 114 5.54 6.54 5.76
CA VAL A 114 5.79 7.78 5.01
C VAL A 114 6.28 7.54 3.58
N ALA A 115 6.34 6.29 3.12
CA ALA A 115 6.89 5.95 1.80
C ALA A 115 6.17 6.68 0.66
N ALA A 116 4.84 6.67 0.64
CA ALA A 116 4.05 7.30 -0.42
C ALA A 116 4.16 8.83 -0.41
N SER A 117 4.11 9.47 0.77
CA SER A 117 4.26 10.93 0.87
C SER A 117 5.67 11.38 0.52
N THR A 118 6.69 10.59 0.89
CA THR A 118 8.08 10.84 0.48
C THR A 118 8.23 10.76 -1.04
N ALA A 119 7.62 9.75 -1.67
CA ALA A 119 7.63 9.59 -3.13
C ALA A 119 6.96 10.77 -3.85
N VAL A 120 5.82 11.25 -3.35
CA VAL A 120 5.15 12.43 -3.90
C VAL A 120 6.02 13.69 -3.74
N ALA A 121 6.61 13.89 -2.57
CA ALA A 121 7.47 15.05 -2.31
C ALA A 121 8.72 15.06 -3.23
N ASP A 122 9.38 13.91 -3.41
CA ASP A 122 10.54 13.81 -4.30
C ASP A 122 10.13 13.99 -5.78
N ALA A 123 9.00 13.41 -6.21
CA ALA A 123 8.48 13.61 -7.56
C ALA A 123 8.23 15.10 -7.84
N ALA A 124 7.57 15.80 -6.90
CA ALA A 124 7.32 17.22 -7.00
C ALA A 124 8.62 18.05 -7.08
N ALA A 125 9.64 17.69 -6.28
CA ALA A 125 10.93 18.36 -6.31
C ALA A 125 11.64 18.18 -7.67
N LEU A 126 11.67 16.96 -8.21
CA LEU A 126 12.30 16.70 -9.51
C LEU A 126 11.61 17.45 -10.65
N ILE A 127 10.27 17.52 -10.64
CA ILE A 127 9.51 18.28 -11.64
C ILE A 127 9.75 19.78 -11.49
N ALA A 128 9.69 20.32 -10.27
CA ALA A 128 9.92 21.73 -10.00
C ALA A 128 11.32 22.21 -10.42
N HIS A 129 12.33 21.33 -10.36
CA HIS A 129 13.70 21.61 -10.79
C HIS A 129 13.98 21.28 -12.27
N GLY A 130 12.95 20.95 -13.07
CA GLY A 130 13.10 20.64 -14.50
C GLY A 130 13.88 19.35 -14.78
N ARG A 131 14.00 18.46 -13.79
CA ARG A 131 14.73 17.18 -13.92
C ARG A 131 13.86 16.05 -14.46
N ALA A 132 12.55 16.25 -14.49
CA ALA A 132 11.58 15.38 -15.13
C ALA A 132 10.36 16.21 -15.55
N GLU A 133 9.75 15.89 -16.68
CA GLU A 133 8.48 16.50 -17.08
C GLU A 133 7.28 15.81 -16.42
N ARG A 134 7.42 14.50 -16.15
CA ARG A 134 6.37 13.66 -15.57
C ARG A 134 6.97 12.53 -14.75
N ILE A 135 6.35 12.26 -13.60
CA ILE A 135 6.63 11.10 -12.75
C ILE A 135 5.28 10.53 -12.31
N VAL A 136 5.13 9.20 -12.37
CA VAL A 136 3.96 8.51 -11.81
C VAL A 136 4.32 8.01 -10.43
N VAL A 137 3.48 8.31 -9.44
CA VAL A 137 3.61 7.76 -8.09
C VAL A 137 2.51 6.72 -7.88
N ALA A 138 2.90 5.50 -7.52
CA ALA A 138 1.98 4.44 -7.11
C ALA A 138 2.35 3.95 -5.71
N ALA A 139 1.38 3.48 -4.96
CA ALA A 139 1.59 2.93 -3.63
C ALA A 139 0.70 1.71 -3.40
N GLY A 140 1.24 0.71 -2.69
CA GLY A 140 0.48 -0.50 -2.40
C GLY A 140 0.97 -1.20 -1.14
N TYR A 141 0.01 -1.73 -0.38
CA TYR A 141 0.27 -2.57 0.77
C TYR A 141 -0.84 -3.60 0.90
N LEU A 142 -0.45 -4.85 1.12
CA LEU A 142 -1.34 -5.95 1.43
C LEU A 142 -0.86 -6.55 2.74
N VAL A 143 -1.75 -6.70 3.70
CA VAL A 143 -1.42 -7.22 5.04
C VAL A 143 -1.04 -8.69 4.91
N GLU A 144 0.21 -9.03 5.23
CA GLU A 144 0.69 -10.41 5.25
C GLU A 144 0.87 -10.92 6.69
N PRO A 145 0.77 -12.25 6.92
CA PRO A 145 0.83 -12.87 8.25
C PRO A 145 2.05 -12.49 9.08
N ASP A 146 3.22 -12.32 8.44
CA ASP A 146 4.48 -12.06 9.13
C ASP A 146 4.53 -10.63 9.68
N GLN A 147 4.08 -9.65 8.88
CA GLN A 147 3.94 -8.27 9.30
C GLN A 147 2.87 -8.14 10.39
N TYR A 148 1.71 -8.78 10.19
CA TYR A 148 0.63 -8.77 11.18
C TYR A 148 1.12 -9.31 12.53
N ALA A 149 1.83 -10.43 12.52
CA ALA A 149 2.40 -11.04 13.71
C ALA A 149 3.43 -10.11 14.40
N LEU A 150 4.29 -9.44 13.63
CA LEU A 150 5.27 -8.49 14.16
C LEU A 150 4.60 -7.30 14.86
N PHE A 151 3.61 -6.67 14.22
CA PHE A 151 2.87 -5.55 14.82
C PHE A 151 2.03 -5.97 16.03
N ASP A 152 1.43 -7.17 16.01
CA ASP A 152 0.67 -7.71 17.15
C ASP A 152 1.60 -8.00 18.35
N ALA A 153 2.75 -8.63 18.12
CA ALA A 153 3.75 -8.91 19.14
C ALA A 153 4.32 -7.62 19.75
N GLY A 154 4.54 -6.59 18.93
CA GLY A 154 4.91 -5.24 19.37
C GLY A 154 3.78 -4.48 20.09
N ARG A 155 2.62 -5.12 20.28
CA ARG A 155 1.39 -4.53 20.85
C ARG A 155 0.89 -3.29 20.12
N ALA A 156 1.33 -3.06 18.88
CA ALA A 156 0.98 -1.89 18.10
C ALA A 156 -0.50 -1.93 17.66
N LEU A 157 -1.03 -3.11 17.34
CA LEU A 157 -2.39 -3.27 16.82
C LEU A 157 -3.48 -3.07 17.89
N ALA A 158 -4.53 -2.31 17.57
CA ALA A 158 -5.70 -2.16 18.43
C ALA A 158 -6.50 -3.47 18.47
N PRO A 159 -6.70 -4.09 19.66
CA PRO A 159 -7.35 -5.39 19.75
C PRO A 159 -8.85 -5.34 19.47
N ASP A 160 -9.49 -4.17 19.61
CA ASP A 160 -10.93 -3.96 19.39
C ASP A 160 -11.30 -3.71 17.93
N GLY A 161 -10.33 -3.73 17.00
CA GLY A 161 -10.61 -3.48 15.59
C GLY A 161 -10.87 -2.02 15.25
N ARG A 162 -10.57 -1.07 16.15
CA ARG A 162 -10.92 0.36 15.96
C ARG A 162 -9.73 1.30 16.03
N VAL A 163 -9.63 2.17 15.03
CA VAL A 163 -8.68 3.29 15.01
C VAL A 163 -9.31 4.47 15.76
N ARG A 164 -8.64 4.96 16.81
CA ARG A 164 -9.13 6.05 17.67
C ARG A 164 -8.07 7.14 17.83
N PRO A 165 -7.80 7.94 16.79
CA PRO A 165 -6.81 9.01 16.86
C PRO A 165 -7.20 10.01 17.96
N PHE A 166 -6.23 10.43 18.77
CA PHE A 166 -6.40 11.43 19.83
C PHE A 166 -7.42 11.10 20.94
N SER A 167 -7.94 9.87 21.00
CA SER A 167 -8.88 9.43 22.04
C SER A 167 -8.14 8.92 23.28
N THR A 168 -8.72 9.18 24.46
CA THR A 168 -8.28 8.56 25.73
C THR A 168 -8.45 7.03 25.73
N GLY A 169 -9.36 6.49 24.91
CA GLY A 169 -9.57 5.06 24.71
C GLY A 169 -8.72 4.44 23.60
N ARG A 170 -7.65 5.10 23.14
CA ARG A 170 -6.79 4.58 22.07
C ARG A 170 -6.03 3.34 22.54
N GLY A 171 -6.30 2.20 21.91
CA GLY A 171 -5.68 0.90 22.23
C GLY A 171 -4.58 0.45 21.26
N GLY A 172 -4.30 1.20 20.20
CA GLY A 172 -3.32 0.84 19.17
C GLY A 172 -3.56 1.58 17.85
N LEU A 173 -2.87 1.14 16.81
CA LEU A 173 -3.13 1.44 15.39
C LEU A 173 -3.86 0.25 14.73
N LEU A 174 -4.44 0.45 13.56
CA LEU A 174 -4.78 -0.62 12.62
C LEU A 174 -4.59 -0.09 11.20
#